data_AF-A0A0G1JM41-F1
#
_entry.id   AF-A0A0G1JM41-F1
#
_cell.length_a   1.000
_cell.length_b   1.000
_cell.length_c   1.000
_cell.angle_alpha   90.00
_cell.angle_beta   90.00
_cell.angle_gamma   90.00
#
_symmetry.space_group_name_H-M   'P 1'
#
loop_
_entity.id
_entity.type
_entity.pdbx_description
1 polymer ?
#
loop_
_entity_poly.entity_id
_entity_poly.type
_entity_poly.pdbx_seq_one_letter_code
_entity_poly.pdbx_strand_id
1 'polypeptide(L)'
;MSFYLTYRPKKIAELDLSSVRDTLLASLVSGSISHAYLFVGPRGSGKTSTARIMAQIINCKENLGKKDYFSEPCGECEACQVITRGSSVDVIEIDAASNGLVDDIRELRDRVRLSPVQLVKKVYIIDEVHMVSTAGFNALLKTLEEPPAHALFILCTTEPQKIPETIISRCSRVNFTKATMDEVVRSLSKAVLGEGLSVEDDVLQEVAEATDGSFREGHKLLEQLASFGKKIDRSILSKVLGVAGRHSIKKLLEAAINGENEIVMQTFDEMDKAGTKATILASSLLEIAKAEMEKAVREAKSYERYLELIEKLIDASDKIKVSPLPLLPLEIALLSTSLGAGKNPRPKVQVPVQDKETPRDTVITASVETLVDRDKEIIQSKEVPQVFSDNTINIDAVKTGWVDFLNCMAEKNGSLAGMLRLVSPVHVDGKSLTISVTSRFQQEMLERDVKKKVIEEQMAKVWGPMTFKCVLTDKVIRTEPEKEDENISQVTGGVDTIQGVMSAAEKIFGN
;
A
#
# COMPACT_ATOMS: atom_id res chain seq x y z
N MET A 1 -25.74 2.63 12.33
CA MET A 1 -24.77 1.58 11.95
C MET A 1 -24.46 1.82 10.49
N SER A 2 -23.19 1.77 10.06
CA SER A 2 -22.82 2.17 8.70
C SER A 2 -23.48 1.30 7.63
N PHE A 3 -23.88 1.91 6.50
CA PHE A 3 -24.67 1.23 5.47
C PHE A 3 -23.96 -0.01 4.91
N TYR A 4 -22.63 0.06 4.72
CA TYR A 4 -21.87 -1.06 4.16
C TYR A 4 -21.79 -2.29 5.11
N LEU A 5 -22.09 -2.11 6.40
CA LEU A 5 -22.22 -3.20 7.37
C LEU A 5 -23.66 -3.70 7.44
N THR A 6 -24.63 -2.77 7.51
CA THR A 6 -26.06 -3.09 7.61
C THR A 6 -26.59 -3.86 6.40
N TYR A 7 -26.21 -3.42 5.20
CA TYR A 7 -26.68 -3.97 3.92
C TYR A 7 -25.73 -4.99 3.30
N ARG A 8 -24.80 -5.53 4.10
CA ARG A 8 -23.95 -6.63 3.66
C ARG A 8 -24.82 -7.87 3.35
N PRO A 9 -24.58 -8.58 2.23
CA PRO A 9 -25.25 -9.85 1.95
C PRO A 9 -25.07 -10.85 3.09
N LYS A 10 -26.16 -11.55 3.44
CA LYS A 10 -26.19 -12.61 4.45
C LYS A 10 -26.28 -14.01 3.85
N LYS A 11 -26.65 -14.08 2.56
CA LYS A 11 -26.77 -15.31 1.78
C LYS A 11 -25.98 -15.20 0.47
N ILE A 12 -25.63 -16.34 -0.14
CA ILE A 12 -24.95 -16.35 -1.45
C ILE A 12 -25.89 -15.78 -2.51
N ALA A 13 -27.19 -16.12 -2.46
CA ALA A 13 -28.20 -15.59 -3.38
C ALA A 13 -28.31 -14.06 -3.34
N GLU A 14 -27.95 -13.43 -2.22
CA GLU A 14 -27.98 -11.98 -2.04
C GLU A 14 -26.72 -11.27 -2.55
N LEU A 15 -25.67 -12.02 -2.91
CA LEU A 15 -24.44 -11.44 -3.46
C LEU A 15 -24.77 -10.70 -4.76
N ASP A 16 -24.35 -9.44 -4.80
CA ASP A 16 -24.64 -8.56 -5.94
C ASP A 16 -23.83 -8.94 -7.18
N LEU A 17 -22.61 -9.47 -6.98
CA LEU A 17 -21.75 -9.95 -8.06
C LEU A 17 -22.23 -11.30 -8.58
N SER A 18 -22.86 -11.27 -9.76
CA SER A 18 -23.54 -12.42 -10.39
C SER A 18 -22.60 -13.61 -10.64
N SER A 19 -21.42 -13.35 -11.20
CA SER A 19 -20.43 -14.39 -11.51
C SER A 19 -20.01 -15.22 -10.29
N VAL A 20 -19.81 -14.56 -9.14
CA VAL A 20 -19.45 -15.21 -7.88
C VAL A 20 -20.65 -15.92 -7.27
N ARG A 21 -21.82 -15.29 -7.28
CA ARG A 21 -23.07 -15.89 -6.79
C ARG A 21 -23.34 -17.22 -7.49
N ASP A 22 -23.35 -17.22 -8.81
CA ASP A 22 -23.76 -18.37 -9.61
C ASP A 22 -22.74 -19.52 -9.45
N THR A 23 -21.44 -19.19 -9.42
CA THR A 23 -20.37 -20.17 -9.16
C THR A 23 -20.53 -20.84 -7.79
N LEU A 24 -20.75 -20.06 -6.73
CA LEU A 24 -20.85 -20.59 -5.38
C LEU A 24 -22.16 -21.38 -5.19
N LEU A 25 -23.28 -20.91 -5.73
CA LEU A 25 -24.55 -21.67 -5.71
C LEU A 25 -24.39 -23.03 -6.39
N ALA A 26 -23.69 -23.11 -7.53
CA ALA A 26 -23.40 -24.38 -8.18
C ALA A 26 -22.53 -25.30 -7.30
N SER A 27 -21.54 -24.76 -6.57
CA SER A 27 -20.75 -25.53 -5.59
C SER A 27 -21.61 -26.07 -4.44
N LEU A 28 -22.58 -25.29 -3.96
CA LEU A 28 -23.49 -25.74 -2.89
C LEU A 28 -24.40 -26.88 -3.37
N VAL A 29 -24.96 -26.79 -4.57
CA VAL A 29 -25.84 -27.82 -5.14
C VAL A 29 -25.09 -29.13 -5.41
N SER A 30 -23.82 -29.05 -5.82
CA SER A 30 -22.98 -30.21 -6.11
C SER A 30 -22.30 -30.83 -4.88
N GLY A 31 -22.43 -30.23 -3.70
CA GLY A 31 -21.75 -30.69 -2.48
C GLY A 31 -20.23 -30.47 -2.49
N SER A 32 -19.67 -29.88 -3.56
CA SER A 32 -18.24 -29.73 -3.77
C SER A 32 -17.69 -28.50 -3.05
N ILE A 33 -17.66 -28.55 -1.72
CA ILE A 33 -16.99 -27.54 -0.90
C ILE A 33 -15.53 -27.93 -0.70
N SER A 34 -14.63 -27.10 -1.22
CA SER A 34 -13.18 -27.28 -1.07
C SER A 34 -12.73 -27.06 0.38
N HIS A 35 -11.66 -27.73 0.79
CA HIS A 35 -10.98 -27.47 2.07
C HIS A 35 -10.29 -26.10 2.10
N ALA A 36 -10.00 -25.52 0.94
CA ALA A 36 -9.38 -24.22 0.79
C ALA A 36 -9.95 -23.43 -0.39
N TYR A 37 -10.22 -22.15 -0.17
CA TYR A 37 -10.65 -21.19 -1.18
C TYR A 37 -9.67 -20.02 -1.28
N LEU A 38 -9.42 -19.56 -2.50
CA LEU A 38 -8.68 -18.33 -2.78
C LEU A 38 -9.61 -17.32 -3.48
N PHE A 39 -10.06 -16.32 -2.74
CA PHE A 39 -10.89 -15.24 -3.22
C PHE A 39 -10.00 -14.10 -3.73
N VAL A 40 -10.06 -13.86 -5.03
CA VAL A 40 -9.19 -12.90 -5.72
C VAL A 40 -10.02 -11.76 -6.27
N GLY A 41 -9.68 -10.51 -5.98
CA GLY A 41 -10.33 -9.36 -6.62
C GLY A 41 -10.11 -8.04 -5.90
N PRO A 42 -10.64 -6.92 -6.44
CA PRO A 42 -10.40 -5.59 -5.90
C PRO A 42 -10.97 -5.41 -4.49
N ARG A 43 -10.52 -4.38 -3.77
CA ARG A 43 -11.05 -4.06 -2.44
C ARG A 43 -12.51 -3.65 -2.53
N GLY A 44 -13.32 -4.12 -1.58
CA GLY A 44 -14.75 -3.79 -1.53
C GLY A 44 -15.65 -4.59 -2.47
N SER A 45 -15.13 -5.60 -3.19
CA SER A 45 -15.94 -6.49 -4.05
C SER A 45 -16.76 -7.56 -3.29
N GLY A 46 -16.60 -7.67 -1.97
CA GLY A 46 -17.38 -8.59 -1.13
C GLY A 46 -16.65 -9.86 -0.66
N LYS A 47 -15.36 -10.04 -0.96
CA LYS A 47 -14.56 -11.23 -0.57
C LYS A 47 -14.76 -11.68 0.89
N THR A 48 -14.48 -10.81 1.85
CA THR A 48 -14.59 -11.10 3.29
C THR A 48 -16.05 -11.36 3.72
N SER A 49 -17.02 -10.71 3.07
CA SER A 49 -18.45 -10.96 3.30
C SER A 49 -18.83 -12.37 2.87
N THR A 50 -18.42 -12.76 1.66
CA THR A 50 -18.63 -14.11 1.13
C THR A 50 -17.93 -15.16 1.98
N ALA A 51 -16.73 -14.87 2.50
CA ALA A 51 -16.00 -15.76 3.39
C ALA A 51 -16.80 -16.07 4.69
N ARG A 52 -17.41 -15.05 5.29
CA ARG A 52 -18.30 -15.23 6.45
C ARG A 52 -19.54 -16.04 6.10
N ILE A 53 -20.17 -15.80 4.94
CA ILE A 53 -21.32 -16.59 4.49
C ILE A 53 -20.93 -18.07 4.32
N MET A 54 -19.77 -18.36 3.72
CA MET A 54 -19.25 -19.73 3.60
C MET A 54 -19.00 -20.37 4.97
N ALA A 55 -18.45 -19.61 5.93
CA ALA A 55 -18.27 -20.08 7.30
C ALA A 55 -19.60 -20.42 8.00
N GLN A 56 -20.65 -19.65 7.70
CA GLN A 56 -22.00 -19.92 8.20
C GLN A 56 -22.60 -21.16 7.53
N ILE A 57 -22.46 -21.32 6.22
CA ILE A 57 -23.01 -22.47 5.48
C ILE A 57 -22.48 -23.77 6.05
N ILE A 58 -21.15 -23.88 6.22
CA ILE A 58 -20.52 -25.13 6.63
C ILE A 58 -20.84 -25.51 8.09
N ASN A 59 -21.15 -24.52 8.93
CA ASN A 59 -21.46 -24.70 10.35
C ASN A 59 -22.97 -24.59 10.67
N CYS A 60 -23.82 -24.33 9.67
CA CYS A 60 -25.25 -24.18 9.86
C CYS A 60 -25.87 -25.51 10.32
N LYS A 61 -26.79 -25.45 11.29
CA LYS A 61 -27.54 -26.62 11.77
C LYS A 61 -28.20 -27.40 10.63
N GLU A 62 -28.75 -26.69 9.64
CA GLU A 62 -29.44 -27.26 8.47
C GLU A 62 -28.50 -28.04 7.52
N ASN A 63 -27.19 -27.86 7.66
CA ASN A 63 -26.19 -28.49 6.81
C ASN A 63 -25.38 -29.58 7.52
N LEU A 64 -25.65 -29.83 8.81
CA LEU A 64 -24.91 -30.83 9.57
C LEU A 64 -25.16 -32.24 9.01
N GLY A 65 -24.07 -32.95 8.74
CA GLY A 65 -24.12 -34.32 8.19
C GLY A 65 -24.41 -34.40 6.69
N LYS A 66 -24.71 -33.28 6.02
CA LYS A 66 -24.88 -33.26 4.56
C LYS A 66 -23.50 -33.33 3.87
N LYS A 67 -23.45 -34.09 2.77
CA LYS A 67 -22.26 -34.21 1.92
C LYS A 67 -22.56 -33.95 0.45
N ASP A 68 -23.76 -34.30 0.00
CA ASP A 68 -24.13 -34.23 -1.42
C ASP A 68 -24.61 -32.85 -1.86
N TYR A 69 -25.16 -32.05 -0.94
CA TYR A 69 -25.57 -30.67 -1.19
C TYR A 69 -25.53 -29.85 0.10
N PHE A 70 -25.42 -28.54 -0.04
CA PHE A 70 -25.50 -27.58 1.05
C PHE A 70 -26.63 -26.59 0.80
N SER A 71 -27.42 -26.29 1.83
CA SER A 71 -28.41 -25.23 1.82
C SER A 71 -27.76 -23.91 2.21
N GLU A 72 -28.39 -22.79 1.82
CA GLU A 72 -27.99 -21.47 2.31
C GLU A 72 -28.10 -21.37 3.85
N PRO A 73 -27.36 -20.46 4.51
CA PRO A 73 -27.39 -20.39 5.96
C PRO A 73 -28.78 -19.92 6.45
N CYS A 74 -29.28 -20.55 7.51
CA CYS A 74 -30.61 -20.21 8.05
C CYS A 74 -30.64 -18.82 8.70
N GLY A 75 -29.50 -18.32 9.19
CA GLY A 75 -29.39 -17.02 9.86
C GLY A 75 -29.88 -17.00 11.32
N GLU A 76 -30.61 -18.02 11.75
CA GLU A 76 -31.28 -18.04 13.07
C GLU A 76 -30.63 -18.98 14.07
N CYS A 77 -29.94 -20.04 13.61
CA CYS A 77 -29.27 -20.97 14.52
C CYS A 77 -28.08 -20.34 15.24
N GLU A 78 -27.69 -20.91 16.39
CA GLU A 78 -26.62 -20.39 17.23
C GLU A 78 -25.31 -20.17 16.44
N ALA A 79 -24.90 -21.15 15.63
CA ALA A 79 -23.72 -21.03 14.77
C ALA A 79 -23.80 -19.83 13.82
N CYS A 80 -24.93 -19.65 13.12
CA CYS A 80 -25.13 -18.50 12.23
C CYS A 80 -25.07 -17.17 13.01
N GLN A 81 -25.69 -17.08 14.19
CA GLN A 81 -25.72 -15.86 14.99
C GLN A 81 -24.36 -15.48 15.56
N VAL A 82 -23.60 -16.44 16.09
CA VAL A 82 -22.26 -16.22 16.67
C VAL A 82 -21.27 -15.80 15.57
N ILE A 83 -21.34 -16.42 14.39
CA ILE A 83 -20.51 -16.02 13.23
C ILE A 83 -20.93 -14.62 12.73
N THR A 84 -22.23 -14.32 12.65
CA THR A 84 -22.71 -12.99 12.23
C THR A 84 -22.19 -11.89 13.15
N ARG A 85 -22.16 -12.16 14.46
CA ARG A 85 -21.67 -11.23 15.49
C ARG A 85 -20.14 -11.12 15.54
N GLY A 86 -19.42 -11.98 14.83
CA GLY A 86 -17.95 -12.02 14.87
C GLY A 86 -17.38 -12.48 16.21
N SER A 87 -18.17 -13.17 17.03
CA SER A 87 -17.78 -13.62 18.38
C SER A 87 -17.46 -15.11 18.44
N SER A 88 -17.29 -15.77 17.29
CA SER A 88 -16.96 -17.20 17.21
C SER A 88 -15.48 -17.42 17.54
N VAL A 89 -15.20 -18.40 18.40
CA VAL A 89 -13.82 -18.87 18.65
C VAL A 89 -13.31 -19.80 17.54
N ASP A 90 -14.21 -20.39 16.77
CA ASP A 90 -13.89 -21.34 15.69
C ASP A 90 -13.89 -20.70 14.29
N VAL A 91 -14.30 -19.43 14.17
CA VAL A 91 -14.11 -18.64 12.94
C VAL A 91 -13.09 -17.56 13.23
N ILE A 92 -11.88 -17.77 12.73
CA ILE A 92 -10.71 -16.94 13.02
C ILE A 92 -10.45 -16.06 11.81
N GLU A 93 -10.67 -14.76 11.98
CA GLU A 93 -10.39 -13.75 10.95
C GLU A 93 -9.04 -13.08 11.24
N ILE A 94 -8.12 -13.18 10.28
CA ILE A 94 -6.76 -12.64 10.36
C ILE A 94 -6.60 -11.65 9.23
N ASP A 95 -6.37 -10.38 9.57
CA ASP A 95 -6.02 -9.36 8.58
C ASP A 95 -4.50 -9.34 8.39
N ALA A 96 -4.04 -9.85 7.24
CA ALA A 96 -2.61 -10.00 6.98
C ALA A 96 -1.88 -8.66 6.76
N ALA A 97 -2.59 -7.53 6.65
CA ALA A 97 -1.98 -6.20 6.55
C ALA A 97 -1.66 -5.57 7.91
N SER A 98 -2.15 -6.15 9.01
CA SER A 98 -1.93 -5.61 10.36
C SER A 98 -0.53 -5.94 10.91
N ASN A 99 0.10 -5.02 11.65
CA ASN A 99 1.56 -5.02 11.93
C ASN A 99 2.12 -6.17 12.82
N GLY A 100 1.43 -7.31 13.00
CA GLY A 100 1.79 -8.37 13.96
C GLY A 100 2.15 -9.77 13.40
N LEU A 101 2.07 -10.02 12.09
CA LEU A 101 1.76 -11.38 11.61
C LEU A 101 2.92 -12.32 11.28
N VAL A 102 4.16 -11.97 11.61
CA VAL A 102 5.24 -12.99 11.48
C VAL A 102 5.04 -14.09 12.52
N ASP A 103 4.49 -13.77 13.69
CA ASP A 103 4.20 -14.73 14.76
C ASP A 103 2.83 -15.41 14.60
N ASP A 104 1.80 -14.69 14.13
CA ASP A 104 0.42 -15.18 14.04
C ASP A 104 0.24 -16.41 13.15
N ILE A 105 1.00 -16.54 12.05
CA ILE A 105 0.84 -17.67 11.11
C ILE A 105 1.57 -18.93 11.60
N ARG A 106 2.62 -18.77 12.40
CA ARG A 106 3.26 -19.91 13.08
C ARG A 106 2.35 -20.45 14.17
N GLU A 107 1.74 -19.56 14.95
CA GLU A 107 0.71 -19.94 15.92
C GLU A 107 -0.51 -20.56 15.23
N LEU A 108 -0.87 -20.07 14.04
CA LEU A 108 -1.97 -20.63 13.25
C LEU A 108 -1.75 -22.12 12.98
N ARG A 109 -0.54 -22.52 12.57
CA ARG A 109 -0.21 -23.94 12.29
C ARG A 109 -0.50 -24.84 13.49
N ASP A 110 -0.14 -24.39 14.68
CA ASP A 110 -0.30 -25.18 15.90
C ASP A 110 -1.80 -25.19 16.32
N ARG A 111 -2.51 -24.07 16.15
CA ARG A 111 -3.95 -23.95 16.41
C ARG A 111 -4.84 -24.72 15.43
N VAL A 112 -4.39 -24.95 14.19
CA VAL A 112 -5.13 -25.69 13.15
C VAL A 112 -5.28 -27.18 13.52
N ARG A 113 -4.30 -27.74 14.22
CA ARG A 113 -4.35 -29.14 14.67
C ARG A 113 -5.42 -29.38 15.74
N LEU A 114 -5.83 -28.33 16.44
CA LEU A 114 -6.85 -28.42 17.48
C LEU A 114 -8.24 -28.52 16.86
N SER A 115 -9.04 -29.45 17.38
CA SER A 115 -10.45 -29.59 17.01
C SER A 115 -11.24 -28.31 17.32
N PRO A 116 -12.38 -28.08 16.63
CA PRO A 116 -13.29 -26.98 16.95
C PRO A 116 -13.83 -27.10 18.39
N VAL A 117 -14.15 -25.97 19.03
CA VAL A 117 -14.63 -25.92 20.41
C VAL A 117 -16.16 -25.93 20.49
N GLN A 118 -16.82 -25.12 19.67
CA GLN A 118 -18.27 -24.90 19.66
C GLN A 118 -18.90 -25.31 18.32
N LEU A 119 -18.20 -25.10 17.21
CA LEU A 119 -18.71 -25.36 15.86
C LEU A 119 -18.30 -26.75 15.34
N VAL A 120 -18.78 -27.14 14.16
CA VAL A 120 -18.43 -28.43 13.53
C VAL A 120 -17.14 -28.34 12.71
N LYS A 121 -16.87 -27.17 12.14
CA LYS A 121 -15.67 -26.85 11.39
C LYS A 121 -15.04 -25.58 11.94
N LYS A 122 -13.70 -25.58 11.94
CA LYS A 122 -12.88 -24.42 12.23
C LYS A 122 -12.54 -23.71 10.92
N VAL A 123 -12.90 -22.44 10.81
CA VAL A 123 -12.76 -21.67 9.57
C VAL A 123 -11.72 -20.57 9.77
N TYR A 124 -10.75 -20.53 8.88
CA TYR A 124 -9.67 -19.56 8.87
C TYR A 124 -9.84 -18.60 7.70
N ILE A 125 -10.21 -17.36 7.99
CA ILE A 125 -10.36 -16.31 6.99
C ILE A 125 -9.11 -15.43 7.08
N ILE A 126 -8.25 -15.48 6.06
CA ILE A 126 -7.04 -14.67 6.00
C ILE A 126 -7.24 -13.59 4.96
N ASP A 127 -7.50 -12.36 5.40
CA ASP A 127 -7.67 -11.20 4.52
C ASP A 127 -6.32 -10.60 4.12
N GLU A 128 -6.28 -9.97 2.94
CA GLU A 128 -5.06 -9.39 2.34
C GLU A 128 -3.85 -10.36 2.37
N VAL A 129 -4.07 -11.66 2.14
CA VAL A 129 -3.08 -12.75 2.31
C VAL A 129 -1.76 -12.55 1.54
N HIS A 130 -1.71 -11.69 0.53
CA HIS A 130 -0.46 -11.31 -0.14
C HIS A 130 0.52 -10.53 0.74
N MET A 131 0.06 -10.03 1.89
CA MET A 131 0.90 -9.39 2.91
C MET A 131 1.58 -10.41 3.83
N VAL A 132 1.24 -11.70 3.71
CA VAL A 132 1.89 -12.78 4.45
C VAL A 132 3.36 -12.92 4.03
N SER A 133 4.24 -13.05 5.03
CA SER A 133 5.66 -13.32 4.78
C SER A 133 5.90 -14.68 4.10
N THR A 134 7.02 -14.83 3.40
CA THR A 134 7.42 -16.11 2.78
C THR A 134 7.45 -17.26 3.78
N ALA A 135 7.89 -17.00 5.02
CA ALA A 135 7.90 -17.99 6.09
C ALA A 135 6.47 -18.41 6.49
N GLY A 136 5.52 -17.47 6.51
CA GLY A 136 4.11 -17.75 6.75
C GLY A 136 3.47 -18.59 5.64
N PHE A 137 3.73 -18.27 4.38
CA PHE A 137 3.26 -19.10 3.26
C PHE A 137 3.80 -20.54 3.34
N ASN A 138 5.07 -20.72 3.68
CA ASN A 138 5.66 -22.05 3.87
C ASN A 138 5.02 -22.82 5.04
N ALA A 139 4.60 -22.13 6.11
CA ALA A 139 3.86 -22.75 7.20
C ALA A 139 2.44 -23.17 6.80
N LEU A 140 1.77 -22.36 5.98
CA LEU A 140 0.46 -22.68 5.40
C LEU A 140 0.52 -23.86 4.42
N LEU A 141 1.59 -23.98 3.61
CA LEU A 141 1.72 -25.03 2.60
C LEU A 141 1.51 -26.44 3.18
N LYS A 142 2.20 -26.78 4.27
CA LYS A 142 2.06 -28.09 4.93
C LYS A 142 0.62 -28.38 5.36
N THR A 143 -0.10 -27.34 5.75
CA THR A 143 -1.47 -27.43 6.25
C THR A 143 -2.48 -27.48 5.13
N LEU A 144 -2.20 -26.84 3.99
CA LEU A 144 -3.03 -26.92 2.78
C LEU A 144 -2.82 -28.22 2.00
N GLU A 145 -1.63 -28.84 2.10
CA GLU A 145 -1.35 -30.17 1.52
C GLU A 145 -2.08 -31.29 2.24
N GLU A 146 -2.07 -31.25 3.58
CA GLU A 146 -2.72 -32.24 4.44
C GLU A 146 -3.67 -31.54 5.42
N PRO A 147 -4.80 -30.98 4.93
CA PRO A 147 -5.73 -30.23 5.76
C PRO A 147 -6.43 -31.16 6.76
N PRO A 148 -6.52 -30.77 8.05
CA PRO A 148 -7.36 -31.49 8.98
C PRO A 148 -8.80 -31.54 8.49
N ALA A 149 -9.47 -32.67 8.67
CA ALA A 149 -10.85 -32.87 8.20
C ALA A 149 -11.83 -31.83 8.78
N HIS A 150 -11.51 -31.18 9.91
CA HIS A 150 -12.34 -30.15 10.54
C HIS A 150 -11.99 -28.71 10.12
N ALA A 151 -10.95 -28.48 9.31
CA ALA A 151 -10.48 -27.15 8.95
C ALA A 151 -10.99 -26.71 7.56
N LEU A 152 -11.29 -25.42 7.42
CA LEU A 152 -11.59 -24.74 6.16
C LEU A 152 -10.77 -23.46 6.07
N PHE A 153 -10.05 -23.26 4.97
CA PHE A 153 -9.28 -22.05 4.70
C PHE A 153 -9.96 -21.18 3.65
N ILE A 154 -10.06 -19.88 3.92
CA ILE A 154 -10.55 -18.88 2.97
C ILE A 154 -9.55 -17.74 2.92
N LEU A 155 -8.76 -17.71 1.86
CA LEU A 155 -7.71 -16.73 1.63
C LEU A 155 -8.26 -15.62 0.73
N CYS A 156 -8.19 -14.36 1.15
CA CYS A 156 -8.63 -13.22 0.35
C CYS A 156 -7.43 -12.39 -0.09
N THR A 157 -7.38 -12.00 -1.37
CA THR A 157 -6.30 -11.15 -1.91
C THR A 157 -6.79 -10.17 -2.95
N THR A 158 -6.13 -9.02 -3.03
CA THR A 158 -6.24 -8.03 -4.11
C THR A 158 -5.11 -8.17 -5.13
N GLU A 159 -4.03 -8.86 -4.76
CA GLU A 159 -2.81 -9.00 -5.56
C GLU A 159 -2.46 -10.49 -5.72
N PRO A 160 -3.15 -11.22 -6.61
CA PRO A 160 -2.91 -12.65 -6.83
C PRO A 160 -1.48 -12.97 -7.26
N GLN A 161 -0.83 -12.06 -7.99
CA GLN A 161 0.55 -12.20 -8.47
C GLN A 161 1.59 -12.27 -7.35
N LYS A 162 1.27 -11.78 -6.15
CA LYS A 162 2.14 -11.88 -4.97
C LYS A 162 1.97 -13.18 -4.22
N ILE A 163 1.00 -14.01 -4.58
CA ILE A 163 0.74 -15.30 -3.95
C ILE A 163 1.58 -16.38 -4.65
N PRO A 164 2.33 -17.21 -3.92
CA PRO A 164 3.05 -18.33 -4.52
C PRO A 164 2.11 -19.28 -5.28
N GLU A 165 2.54 -19.73 -6.46
CA GLU A 165 1.77 -20.68 -7.28
C GLU A 165 1.45 -21.98 -6.54
N THR A 166 2.34 -22.40 -5.63
CA THR A 166 2.17 -23.55 -4.75
C THR A 166 0.97 -23.43 -3.79
N ILE A 167 0.55 -22.22 -3.43
CA ILE A 167 -0.66 -21.97 -2.65
C ILE A 167 -1.88 -21.95 -3.57
N ILE A 168 -1.76 -21.26 -4.72
CA ILE A 168 -2.85 -21.10 -5.69
C ILE A 168 -3.34 -22.48 -6.17
N SER A 169 -2.42 -23.39 -6.49
CA SER A 169 -2.75 -24.74 -7.00
C SER A 169 -3.50 -25.64 -6.02
N ARG A 170 -3.48 -25.30 -4.72
CA ARG A 170 -4.16 -26.06 -3.65
C ARG A 170 -5.47 -25.44 -3.20
N CYS A 171 -5.82 -24.28 -3.75
CA CYS A 171 -7.04 -23.56 -3.41
C CYS A 171 -8.03 -23.61 -4.56
N SER A 172 -9.32 -23.73 -4.25
CA SER A 172 -10.38 -23.42 -5.21
C SER A 172 -10.44 -21.91 -5.40
N ARG A 173 -10.05 -21.44 -6.59
CA ARG A 173 -9.97 -20.01 -6.89
C ARG A 173 -11.34 -19.46 -7.30
N VAL A 174 -11.78 -18.40 -6.65
CA VAL A 174 -12.99 -17.64 -7.00
C VAL A 174 -12.58 -16.21 -7.35
N ASN A 175 -12.91 -15.79 -8.57
CA ASN A 175 -12.55 -14.47 -9.08
C ASN A 175 -13.70 -13.48 -8.86
N PHE A 176 -13.45 -12.47 -8.05
CA PHE A 176 -14.27 -11.30 -7.87
C PHE A 176 -13.81 -10.24 -8.86
N THR A 177 -14.60 -9.98 -9.90
CA THR A 177 -14.36 -8.88 -10.83
C THR A 177 -14.77 -7.55 -10.20
N LYS A 178 -14.46 -6.44 -10.89
CA LYS A 178 -15.17 -5.19 -10.62
C LYS A 178 -16.65 -5.41 -10.93
N ALA A 179 -17.51 -4.88 -10.06
CA ALA A 179 -18.95 -4.92 -10.29
C ALA A 179 -19.31 -4.02 -11.48
N THR A 180 -20.32 -4.43 -12.25
CA THR A 180 -20.90 -3.55 -13.26
C THR A 180 -21.68 -2.41 -12.60
N MET A 181 -21.95 -1.34 -13.34
CA MET A 181 -22.78 -0.23 -12.85
C MET A 181 -24.13 -0.74 -12.33
N ASP A 182 -24.79 -1.62 -13.08
CA ASP A 182 -26.09 -2.20 -12.71
C ASP A 182 -26.02 -3.04 -11.43
N GLU A 183 -24.93 -3.78 -11.21
CA GLU A 183 -24.73 -4.56 -9.98
C GLU A 183 -24.55 -3.63 -8.77
N VAL A 184 -23.77 -2.54 -8.92
CA VAL A 184 -23.60 -1.54 -7.86
C VAL A 184 -24.92 -0.83 -7.56
N VAL A 185 -25.62 -0.33 -8.58
CA VAL A 185 -26.93 0.32 -8.43
C VAL A 185 -27.90 -0.59 -7.70
N ARG A 186 -28.01 -1.86 -8.10
CA ARG A 186 -28.87 -2.85 -7.42
C ARG A 186 -28.52 -3.03 -5.95
N SER A 187 -27.23 -3.05 -5.61
CA SER A 187 -26.77 -3.12 -4.22
C SER A 187 -27.19 -1.88 -3.43
N LEU A 188 -27.01 -0.69 -4.01
CA LEU A 188 -27.36 0.58 -3.37
C LEU A 188 -28.89 0.76 -3.24
N SER A 189 -29.69 0.31 -4.21
CA SER A 189 -31.15 0.37 -4.13
C SER A 189 -31.70 -0.37 -2.91
N LYS A 190 -31.05 -1.46 -2.47
CA LYS A 190 -31.43 -2.17 -1.23
C LYS A 190 -31.28 -1.26 -0.01
N ALA A 191 -30.19 -0.48 0.06
CA ALA A 191 -29.97 0.49 1.13
C ALA A 191 -30.94 1.67 1.05
N VAL A 192 -31.17 2.20 -0.16
CA VAL A 192 -32.16 3.28 -0.41
C VAL A 192 -33.54 2.89 0.12
N LEU A 193 -34.02 1.69 -0.24
CA LEU A 193 -35.31 1.18 0.21
C LEU A 193 -35.35 0.94 1.72
N GLY A 194 -34.29 0.33 2.27
CA GLY A 194 -34.24 -0.01 3.70
C GLY A 194 -34.19 1.21 4.63
N GLU A 195 -33.56 2.30 4.20
CA GLU A 195 -33.47 3.55 4.96
C GLU A 195 -34.63 4.53 4.64
N GLY A 196 -35.47 4.19 3.65
CA GLY A 196 -36.56 5.06 3.19
C GLY A 196 -36.05 6.36 2.56
N LEU A 197 -34.98 6.26 1.79
CA LEU A 197 -34.40 7.39 1.04
C LEU A 197 -35.15 7.58 -0.28
N SER A 198 -35.27 8.83 -0.70
CA SER A 198 -35.76 9.21 -2.02
C SER A 198 -34.56 9.73 -2.82
N VAL A 199 -34.03 8.89 -3.69
CA VAL A 199 -32.86 9.17 -4.53
C VAL A 199 -33.30 9.13 -5.99
N GLU A 200 -32.88 10.11 -6.77
CA GLU A 200 -33.11 10.12 -8.22
C GLU A 200 -32.23 9.05 -8.90
N ASP A 201 -32.75 8.39 -9.94
CA ASP A 201 -32.06 7.26 -10.59
C ASP A 201 -30.72 7.68 -11.21
N ASP A 202 -30.64 8.90 -11.75
CA ASP A 202 -29.41 9.49 -12.31
C ASP A 202 -28.35 9.70 -11.22
N VAL A 203 -28.74 10.19 -10.04
CA VAL A 203 -27.85 10.34 -8.88
C VAL A 203 -27.29 8.98 -8.46
N LEU A 204 -28.11 7.94 -8.44
CA LEU A 204 -27.67 6.59 -8.06
C LEU A 204 -26.68 6.01 -9.08
N GLN A 205 -26.87 6.29 -10.37
CA GLN A 205 -25.94 5.93 -11.44
C GLN A 205 -24.60 6.69 -11.32
N GLU A 206 -24.64 8.00 -11.09
CA GLU A 206 -23.43 8.81 -10.90
C GLU A 206 -22.64 8.34 -9.65
N VAL A 207 -23.33 7.97 -8.57
CA VAL A 207 -22.72 7.35 -7.38
C VAL A 207 -22.06 6.01 -7.73
N ALA A 208 -22.72 5.16 -8.51
CA ALA A 208 -22.16 3.88 -8.92
C ALA A 208 -20.90 4.06 -9.78
N GLU A 209 -20.95 4.98 -10.76
CA GLU A 209 -19.82 5.33 -11.62
C GLU A 209 -18.61 5.83 -10.81
N ALA A 210 -18.85 6.69 -9.82
CA ALA A 210 -17.84 7.24 -8.93
C ALA A 210 -17.08 6.20 -8.08
N THR A 211 -17.59 4.97 -7.99
CA THR A 211 -17.08 3.93 -7.07
C THR A 211 -16.24 2.85 -7.75
N ASP A 212 -16.06 2.92 -9.07
CA ASP A 212 -15.23 1.99 -9.87
C ASP A 212 -15.53 0.51 -9.59
N GLY A 213 -16.82 0.18 -9.42
CA GLY A 213 -17.30 -1.18 -9.18
C GLY A 213 -17.11 -1.69 -7.74
N SER A 214 -16.89 -0.80 -6.76
CA SER A 214 -16.74 -1.17 -5.35
C SER A 214 -18.05 -0.98 -4.56
N PHE A 215 -18.66 -2.08 -4.13
CA PHE A 215 -19.88 -2.04 -3.29
C PHE A 215 -19.66 -1.29 -1.98
N ARG A 216 -18.51 -1.52 -1.32
CA ARG A 216 -18.20 -0.87 -0.04
C ARG A 216 -18.13 0.65 -0.16
N GLU A 217 -17.45 1.16 -1.19
CA GLU A 217 -17.32 2.59 -1.41
C GLU A 217 -18.65 3.21 -1.85
N GLY A 218 -19.46 2.48 -2.63
CA GLY A 218 -20.82 2.92 -2.96
C GLY A 218 -21.71 3.10 -1.74
N HIS A 219 -21.75 2.12 -0.83
CA HIS A 219 -22.55 2.24 0.40
C HIS A 219 -22.07 3.36 1.32
N LYS A 220 -20.75 3.58 1.43
CA LYS A 220 -20.20 4.71 2.18
C LYS A 220 -20.59 6.05 1.57
N LEU A 221 -20.52 6.17 0.25
CA LEU A 221 -20.90 7.38 -0.46
C LEU A 221 -22.40 7.67 -0.31
N LEU A 222 -23.24 6.64 -0.43
CA LEU A 222 -24.68 6.76 -0.19
C LEU A 222 -24.99 7.17 1.26
N GLU A 223 -24.29 6.61 2.25
CA GLU A 223 -24.43 7.01 3.66
C GLU A 223 -24.06 8.49 3.87
N GLN A 224 -22.98 8.94 3.23
CA GLN A 224 -22.58 10.35 3.27
C GLN A 224 -23.65 11.25 2.65
N LEU A 225 -24.24 10.86 1.51
CA LEU A 225 -25.35 11.61 0.91
C LEU A 225 -26.59 11.64 1.80
N ALA A 226 -26.94 10.50 2.42
CA ALA A 226 -28.07 10.38 3.34
C ALA A 226 -27.92 11.26 4.60
N SER A 227 -26.70 11.62 4.98
CA SER A 227 -26.46 12.53 6.11
C SER A 227 -27.01 13.95 5.90
N PHE A 228 -27.21 14.37 4.63
CA PHE A 228 -27.79 15.67 4.28
C PHE A 228 -29.33 15.67 4.29
N GLY A 229 -29.96 14.48 4.33
CA GLY A 229 -31.41 14.34 4.37
C GLY A 229 -31.90 13.10 3.63
N LYS A 230 -33.20 12.81 3.78
CA LYS A 230 -33.84 11.65 3.14
C LYS A 230 -34.04 11.81 1.64
N LYS A 231 -34.10 13.05 1.15
CA LYS A 231 -34.22 13.35 -0.28
C LYS A 231 -32.83 13.68 -0.81
N ILE A 232 -32.32 12.86 -1.71
CA ILE A 232 -31.00 13.00 -2.31
C ILE A 232 -31.19 13.38 -3.78
N ASP A 233 -30.86 14.62 -4.09
CA ASP A 233 -30.88 15.17 -5.45
C ASP A 233 -29.44 15.43 -5.95
N ARG A 234 -29.33 15.81 -7.22
CA ARG A 234 -28.05 16.12 -7.86
C ARG A 234 -27.25 17.23 -7.16
N SER A 235 -27.92 18.16 -6.50
CA SER A 235 -27.24 19.27 -5.80
C SER A 235 -26.47 18.78 -4.58
N ILE A 236 -27.01 17.79 -3.86
CA ILE A 236 -26.34 17.14 -2.73
C ILE A 236 -25.16 16.32 -3.23
N LEU A 237 -25.34 15.60 -4.35
CA LEU A 237 -24.27 14.82 -4.96
C LEU A 237 -23.08 15.70 -5.36
N SER A 238 -23.32 16.85 -6.00
CA SER A 238 -22.26 17.79 -6.38
C SER A 238 -21.49 18.32 -5.17
N LYS A 239 -22.18 18.58 -4.04
CA LYS A 239 -21.54 18.98 -2.78
C LYS A 239 -20.65 17.89 -2.19
N VAL A 240 -21.10 16.62 -2.25
CA VAL A 240 -20.40 15.49 -1.63
C VAL A 240 -19.24 14.98 -2.46
N LEU A 241 -19.39 14.90 -3.78
CA LEU A 241 -18.31 14.47 -4.66
C LEU A 241 -17.29 15.59 -4.95
N GLY A 242 -17.59 16.82 -4.51
CA GLY A 242 -16.81 18.01 -4.87
C GLY A 242 -16.70 18.18 -6.39
N VAL A 243 -17.66 17.62 -7.14
CA VAL A 243 -17.67 17.71 -8.60
C VAL A 243 -18.05 19.13 -8.91
N ALA A 244 -17.04 19.90 -9.31
CA ALA A 244 -17.24 21.14 -10.03
C ALA A 244 -18.26 20.86 -11.14
N GLY A 245 -19.40 21.56 -11.16
CA GLY A 245 -20.42 21.29 -12.17
C GLY A 245 -19.82 21.36 -13.58
N ARG A 246 -20.45 20.70 -14.58
CA ARG A 246 -19.95 20.67 -15.99
C ARG A 246 -19.46 22.04 -16.48
N HIS A 247 -20.14 23.12 -16.12
CA HIS A 247 -19.76 24.48 -16.47
C HIS A 247 -18.44 24.94 -15.83
N SER A 248 -18.17 24.54 -14.58
CA SER A 248 -16.93 24.85 -13.87
C SER A 248 -15.74 24.03 -14.38
N ILE A 249 -15.94 22.75 -14.73
CA ILE A 249 -14.87 21.93 -15.34
C ILE A 249 -14.55 22.44 -16.74
N LYS A 250 -15.56 22.83 -17.52
CA LYS A 250 -15.34 23.45 -18.82
C LYS A 250 -14.52 24.74 -18.69
N LYS A 251 -14.85 25.62 -17.75
CA LYS A 251 -14.06 26.82 -17.46
C LYS A 251 -12.62 26.49 -17.08
N LEU A 252 -12.40 25.44 -16.28
CA LEU A 252 -11.08 24.99 -15.89
C LEU A 252 -10.24 24.52 -17.10
N LEU A 253 -10.85 23.76 -18.01
CA LEU A 253 -10.21 23.32 -19.26
C LEU A 253 -9.89 24.51 -20.18
N GLU A 254 -10.82 25.47 -20.31
CA GLU A 254 -10.63 26.70 -21.08
C GLU A 254 -9.49 27.55 -20.49
N ALA A 255 -9.45 27.72 -19.16
CA ALA A 255 -8.37 28.43 -18.46
C ALA A 255 -7.01 27.77 -18.71
N ALA A 256 -6.93 26.44 -18.64
CA ALA A 256 -5.70 25.71 -18.92
C ALA A 256 -5.23 25.87 -20.39
N ILE A 257 -6.17 25.83 -21.34
CA ILE A 257 -5.89 26.03 -22.77
C ILE A 257 -5.46 27.47 -23.08
N ASN A 258 -6.04 28.46 -22.38
CA ASN A 258 -5.71 29.87 -22.55
C ASN A 258 -4.45 30.30 -21.78
N GLY A 259 -3.93 29.45 -20.89
CA GLY A 259 -2.76 29.74 -20.06
C GLY A 259 -3.06 30.62 -18.86
N GLU A 260 -4.31 30.64 -18.41
CA GLU A 260 -4.79 31.34 -17.22
C GLU A 260 -4.44 30.54 -15.95
N ASN A 261 -3.14 30.38 -15.69
CA ASN A 261 -2.60 29.51 -14.64
C ASN A 261 -3.12 29.85 -13.23
N GLU A 262 -3.34 31.13 -12.94
CA GLU A 262 -3.86 31.58 -11.64
C GLU A 262 -5.28 31.05 -11.37
N ILE A 263 -6.13 31.03 -12.41
CA ILE A 263 -7.49 30.48 -12.32
C ILE A 263 -7.45 28.97 -12.11
N VAL A 264 -6.53 28.28 -12.81
CA VAL A 264 -6.33 26.83 -12.63
C VAL A 264 -5.95 26.53 -11.18
N MET A 265 -4.91 27.20 -10.65
CA MET A 265 -4.44 26.99 -9.28
C MET A 265 -5.53 27.31 -8.25
N GLN A 266 -6.22 28.44 -8.39
CA GLN A 266 -7.31 28.81 -7.47
C GLN A 266 -8.44 27.78 -7.47
N THR A 267 -8.79 27.25 -8.65
CA THR A 267 -9.82 26.21 -8.76
C THR A 267 -9.39 24.91 -8.07
N PHE A 268 -8.12 24.53 -8.18
CA PHE A 268 -7.59 23.36 -7.48
C PHE A 268 -7.55 23.55 -5.96
N ASP A 269 -7.20 24.73 -5.47
CA ASP A 269 -7.26 25.07 -4.04
C ASP A 269 -8.70 24.98 -3.50
N GLU A 270 -9.69 25.41 -4.28
CA GLU A 270 -11.10 25.28 -3.93
C GLU A 270 -11.56 23.82 -3.93
N MET A 271 -11.12 23.02 -4.90
CA MET A 271 -11.41 21.58 -4.99
C MET A 271 -10.76 20.79 -3.85
N ASP A 272 -9.54 21.14 -3.46
CA ASP A 272 -8.85 20.50 -2.33
C ASP A 272 -9.59 20.79 -1.01
N LYS A 273 -10.00 22.04 -0.79
CA LYS A 273 -10.84 22.43 0.36
C LYS A 273 -12.21 21.74 0.35
N ALA A 274 -12.78 21.49 -0.83
CA ALA A 274 -14.05 20.78 -1.00
C ALA A 274 -13.92 19.25 -0.89
N GLY A 275 -12.70 18.71 -0.82
CA GLY A 275 -12.46 17.26 -0.74
C GLY A 275 -12.79 16.52 -2.03
N THR A 276 -12.62 17.16 -3.20
CA THR A 276 -12.91 16.56 -4.50
C THR A 276 -12.11 15.28 -4.73
N LYS A 277 -12.79 14.20 -5.12
CA LYS A 277 -12.10 12.95 -5.48
C LYS A 277 -11.40 13.08 -6.82
N ALA A 278 -10.07 13.00 -6.82
CA ALA A 278 -9.24 13.13 -8.02
C ALA A 278 -9.64 12.17 -9.15
N THR A 279 -10.04 10.93 -8.84
CA THR A 279 -10.47 9.96 -9.87
C THR A 279 -11.73 10.40 -10.61
N ILE A 280 -12.67 11.02 -9.90
CA ILE A 280 -13.90 11.54 -10.49
C ILE A 280 -13.59 12.77 -11.32
N LEU A 281 -12.79 13.68 -10.78
CA LEU A 281 -12.34 14.87 -11.49
C LEU A 281 -11.60 14.50 -12.79
N ALA A 282 -10.72 13.50 -12.76
CA ALA A 282 -10.01 13.01 -13.94
C ALA A 282 -10.97 12.53 -15.04
N SER A 283 -11.94 11.68 -14.68
CA SER A 283 -12.96 11.19 -15.62
C SER A 283 -13.78 12.34 -16.21
N SER A 284 -14.23 13.27 -15.38
CA SER A 284 -15.01 14.43 -15.85
C SER A 284 -14.20 15.39 -16.73
N LEU A 285 -12.92 15.63 -16.40
CA LEU A 285 -12.01 16.41 -17.23
C LEU A 285 -11.82 15.76 -18.59
N LEU A 286 -11.61 14.44 -18.64
CA LEU A 286 -11.44 13.68 -19.88
C LEU A 286 -12.70 13.67 -20.76
N GLU A 287 -13.87 13.46 -20.16
CA GLU A 287 -15.16 13.46 -20.87
C GLU A 287 -15.42 14.82 -21.54
N ILE A 288 -15.24 15.91 -20.79
CA ILE A 288 -15.50 17.26 -21.28
C ILE A 288 -14.41 17.69 -22.28
N ALA A 289 -13.13 17.38 -22.03
CA ALA A 289 -12.05 17.67 -22.96
C ALA A 289 -12.27 16.97 -24.31
N LYS A 290 -12.70 15.71 -24.30
CA LYS A 290 -13.08 14.98 -25.51
C LYS A 290 -14.25 15.65 -26.24
N ALA A 291 -15.30 16.03 -25.51
CA ALA A 291 -16.47 16.68 -26.12
C ALA A 291 -16.12 18.03 -26.78
N GLU A 292 -15.29 18.85 -26.12
CA GLU A 292 -14.83 20.13 -26.69
C GLU A 292 -13.87 19.93 -27.87
N MET A 293 -13.01 18.91 -27.83
CA MET A 293 -12.18 18.51 -28.97
C MET A 293 -13.04 18.13 -30.19
N GLU A 294 -14.02 17.24 -30.01
CA GLU A 294 -14.94 16.83 -31.08
C GLU A 294 -15.69 18.02 -31.67
N LYS A 295 -16.11 18.96 -30.81
CA LYS A 295 -16.75 20.21 -31.25
C LYS A 295 -15.79 21.08 -32.07
N ALA A 296 -14.55 21.26 -31.61
CA ALA A 296 -13.53 22.03 -32.33
C ALA A 296 -13.24 21.42 -33.71
N VAL A 297 -13.15 20.09 -33.81
CA VAL A 297 -12.97 19.37 -35.08
C VAL A 297 -14.15 19.61 -36.03
N ARG A 298 -15.39 19.49 -35.54
CA ARG A 298 -16.60 19.73 -36.36
C ARG A 298 -16.70 21.18 -36.85
N GLU A 299 -16.25 22.14 -36.03
CA GLU A 299 -16.25 23.57 -36.34
C GLU A 299 -15.00 24.01 -37.14
N ALA A 300 -14.11 23.10 -37.54
CA ALA A 300 -12.84 23.38 -38.22
C ALA A 300 -11.95 24.39 -37.47
N LYS A 301 -11.98 24.36 -36.13
CA LYS A 301 -11.11 25.13 -35.23
C LYS A 301 -9.87 24.32 -34.84
N SER A 302 -8.85 25.00 -34.32
CA SER A 302 -7.67 24.35 -33.73
C SER A 302 -8.09 23.44 -32.57
N TYR A 303 -7.65 22.18 -32.62
CA TYR A 303 -7.96 21.13 -31.65
C TYR A 303 -6.69 20.50 -31.04
N GLU A 304 -5.51 20.91 -31.50
CA GLU A 304 -4.21 20.37 -31.11
C GLU A 304 -3.96 20.50 -29.60
N ARG A 305 -4.41 21.61 -29.00
CA ARG A 305 -4.31 21.82 -27.55
C ARG A 305 -5.21 20.88 -26.75
N TYR A 306 -6.38 20.54 -27.26
CA TYR A 306 -7.24 19.56 -26.61
C TYR A 306 -6.65 18.15 -26.67
N LEU A 307 -6.02 17.78 -27.80
CA LEU A 307 -5.30 16.51 -27.90
C LEU A 307 -4.16 16.42 -26.89
N GLU A 308 -3.31 17.45 -26.83
CA GLU A 308 -2.20 17.51 -25.86
C GLU A 308 -2.71 17.42 -24.41
N LEU A 309 -3.79 18.14 -24.10
CA LEU A 309 -4.42 18.11 -22.78
C LEU A 309 -4.96 16.73 -22.43
N ILE A 310 -5.65 16.06 -23.36
CA ILE A 310 -6.20 14.71 -23.15
C ILE A 310 -5.08 13.71 -22.88
N GLU A 311 -3.99 13.73 -23.64
CA GLU A 311 -2.84 12.85 -23.41
C GLU A 311 -2.24 13.05 -22.01
N LYS A 312 -2.06 14.30 -21.58
CA LYS A 312 -1.57 14.65 -20.25
C LYS A 312 -2.53 14.24 -19.14
N LEU A 313 -3.84 14.37 -19.35
CA LEU A 313 -4.86 13.95 -18.40
C LEU A 313 -4.91 12.42 -18.25
N ILE A 314 -4.71 11.67 -19.33
CA ILE A 314 -4.59 10.20 -19.28
C ILE A 314 -3.37 9.80 -18.44
N ASP A 315 -2.19 10.35 -18.72
CA ASP A 315 -0.97 10.08 -17.95
C ASP A 315 -1.11 10.51 -16.47
N ALA A 316 -1.75 11.65 -16.20
CA ALA A 316 -2.07 12.07 -14.86
C ALA A 316 -2.99 11.09 -14.14
N SER A 317 -4.02 10.57 -14.84
CA SER A 317 -5.00 9.65 -14.26
C SER A 317 -4.37 8.36 -13.73
N ASP A 318 -3.35 7.84 -14.42
CA ASP A 318 -2.59 6.67 -13.98
C ASP A 318 -1.76 6.96 -12.72
N LYS A 319 -1.23 8.19 -12.61
CA LYS A 319 -0.39 8.64 -11.49
C LYS A 319 -1.19 8.95 -10.22
N ILE A 320 -2.50 9.15 -10.29
CA ILE A 320 -3.37 9.42 -9.12
C ILE A 320 -3.19 8.34 -8.04
N LYS A 321 -3.12 7.06 -8.42
CA LYS A 321 -3.09 5.93 -7.49
C LYS A 321 -1.81 5.85 -6.65
N VAL A 322 -0.71 6.39 -7.17
CA VAL A 322 0.63 6.31 -6.53
C VAL A 322 1.04 7.65 -5.92
N SER A 323 0.28 8.71 -6.17
CA SER A 323 0.58 10.04 -5.65
C SER A 323 0.16 10.18 -4.17
N PRO A 324 1.02 10.75 -3.30
CA PRO A 324 0.61 11.12 -1.95
C PRO A 324 -0.39 12.29 -1.94
N LEU A 325 -0.46 13.06 -3.04
CA LEU A 325 -1.40 14.15 -3.26
C LEU A 325 -2.23 13.82 -4.52
N PRO A 326 -3.43 13.23 -4.39
CA PRO A 326 -4.18 12.68 -5.53
C PRO A 326 -4.58 13.71 -6.60
N LEU A 327 -4.82 14.97 -6.22
CA LEU A 327 -5.20 16.03 -7.16
C LEU A 327 -4.00 16.62 -7.94
N LEU A 328 -2.79 16.54 -7.37
CA LEU A 328 -1.59 17.16 -7.93
C LEU A 328 -1.23 16.67 -9.35
N PRO A 329 -1.34 15.37 -9.71
CA PRO A 329 -1.11 14.94 -11.09
C PRO A 329 -2.01 15.65 -12.11
N LEU A 330 -3.27 15.91 -11.77
CA LEU A 330 -4.22 16.60 -12.65
C LEU A 330 -3.89 18.07 -12.77
N GLU A 331 -3.55 18.72 -11.65
CA GLU A 331 -3.11 20.10 -11.62
C GLU A 331 -1.86 20.32 -12.51
N ILE A 332 -0.87 19.43 -12.38
CA ILE A 332 0.34 19.44 -13.22
C ILE A 332 -0.02 19.25 -14.70
N ALA A 333 -0.95 18.36 -15.03
CA ALA A 333 -1.39 18.15 -16.42
C ALA A 333 -1.98 19.43 -17.03
N LEU A 334 -2.88 20.10 -16.30
CA LEU A 334 -3.51 21.34 -16.75
C LEU A 334 -2.49 22.49 -16.87
N LEU A 335 -1.64 22.69 -15.86
CA LEU A 335 -0.59 23.73 -15.89
C LEU A 335 0.49 23.45 -16.94
N SER A 336 0.82 22.18 -17.21
CA SER A 336 1.85 21.86 -18.20
C SER A 336 1.37 22.07 -19.64
N THR A 337 0.05 22.09 -19.87
CA THR A 337 -0.56 22.39 -21.18
C THR A 337 -0.36 23.86 -21.56
N SER A 338 -0.35 24.77 -20.59
CA SER A 338 -0.05 26.18 -20.85
C SER A 338 1.42 26.44 -21.19
N LEU A 339 2.34 25.62 -20.67
CA LEU A 339 3.78 25.73 -20.97
C LEU A 339 4.14 25.43 -22.43
N GLY A 340 3.28 24.71 -23.17
CA GLY A 340 3.45 24.47 -24.61
C GLY A 340 3.27 25.73 -25.48
N ALA A 341 2.70 26.82 -24.92
CA ALA A 341 2.46 28.07 -25.64
C ALA A 341 3.71 28.95 -25.81
N GLY A 342 4.76 28.71 -25.01
CA GLY A 342 6.05 29.39 -25.12
C GLY A 342 7.14 28.41 -25.49
N LYS A 343 7.66 28.47 -26.73
CA LYS A 343 8.91 27.81 -27.08
C LYS A 343 10.05 28.34 -26.20
N ASN A 344 10.33 27.66 -25.10
CA ASN A 344 11.67 27.52 -24.58
C ASN A 344 11.92 26.03 -24.42
N PRO A 345 12.75 25.40 -25.28
CA PRO A 345 13.09 24.01 -25.09
C PRO A 345 13.79 23.92 -23.73
N ARG A 346 13.23 23.11 -22.82
CA ARG A 346 13.98 22.65 -21.64
C ARG A 346 15.33 22.16 -22.16
N PRO A 347 16.47 22.61 -21.59
CA PRO A 347 17.76 22.11 -22.02
C PRO A 347 17.71 20.59 -21.86
N LYS A 348 17.78 19.88 -22.98
CA LYS A 348 17.96 18.43 -22.98
C LYS A 348 19.25 18.20 -22.21
N VAL A 349 19.14 17.63 -21.02
CA VAL A 349 20.30 17.06 -20.34
C VAL A 349 20.79 15.96 -21.27
N GLN A 350 21.85 16.25 -22.03
CA GLN A 350 22.55 15.24 -22.80
C GLN A 350 23.22 14.34 -21.77
N VAL A 351 22.68 13.14 -21.60
CA VAL A 351 23.44 12.07 -20.98
C VAL A 351 24.62 11.80 -21.92
N PRO A 352 25.88 11.90 -21.45
CA PRO A 352 27.02 11.58 -22.29
C PRO A 352 26.88 10.12 -22.72
N VAL A 353 26.75 9.89 -24.02
CA VAL A 353 26.93 8.57 -24.60
C VAL A 353 28.41 8.25 -24.45
N GLN A 354 28.75 7.41 -23.47
CA GLN A 354 30.05 6.77 -23.46
C GLN A 354 30.03 5.70 -24.54
N ASP A 355 30.78 5.94 -25.61
CA ASP A 355 31.08 4.92 -26.61
C ASP A 355 31.73 3.72 -25.91
N LYS A 356 31.08 2.56 -25.99
CA LYS A 356 31.71 1.30 -25.62
C LYS A 356 32.80 1.00 -26.65
N GLU A 357 34.03 1.38 -26.33
CA GLU A 357 35.19 0.76 -26.96
C GLU A 357 35.20 -0.73 -26.60
N THR A 358 34.91 -1.57 -27.58
CA THR A 358 35.10 -3.02 -27.49
C THR A 358 36.58 -3.31 -27.24
N PRO A 359 36.95 -4.05 -26.17
CA PRO A 359 38.33 -4.44 -25.94
C PRO A 359 38.83 -5.32 -27.09
N ARG A 360 39.93 -4.90 -27.71
CA ARG A 360 40.63 -5.70 -28.73
C ARG A 360 41.29 -6.89 -28.07
N ASP A 361 41.09 -8.06 -28.66
CA ASP A 361 41.76 -9.31 -28.31
C ASP A 361 43.28 -9.09 -28.26
N THR A 362 43.85 -9.18 -27.05
CA THR A 362 45.30 -9.26 -26.90
C THR A 362 45.63 -10.70 -26.58
N VAL A 363 46.01 -11.44 -27.63
CA VAL A 363 46.64 -12.76 -27.52
C VAL A 363 47.99 -12.56 -26.84
N ILE A 364 48.13 -13.05 -25.61
CA ILE A 364 49.44 -13.24 -24.99
C ILE A 364 49.63 -14.73 -24.77
N THR A 365 50.63 -15.22 -25.49
CA THR A 365 51.12 -16.60 -25.61
C THR A 365 51.58 -17.18 -24.27
N ALA A 366 51.23 -18.45 -24.05
CA ALA A 366 51.67 -19.25 -22.91
C ALA A 366 53.16 -19.64 -23.03
N SER A 367 53.85 -19.62 -21.90
CA SER A 367 55.11 -20.35 -21.69
C SER A 367 54.92 -21.31 -20.52
N VAL A 368 55.24 -22.57 -20.79
CA VAL A 368 55.14 -23.73 -19.91
C VAL A 368 56.51 -23.95 -19.27
N GLU A 369 56.55 -24.08 -17.94
CA GLU A 369 57.54 -24.81 -17.12
C GLU A 369 57.17 -24.49 -15.66
N THR A 370 56.52 -25.38 -14.90
CA THR A 370 57.17 -26.55 -14.31
C THR A 370 56.10 -27.48 -13.71
N LEU A 371 56.25 -28.77 -13.97
CA LEU A 371 55.47 -29.89 -13.43
C LEU A 371 56.05 -30.30 -12.08
N VAL A 372 55.22 -30.51 -11.04
CA VAL A 372 55.36 -31.65 -10.10
C VAL A 372 53.97 -32.05 -9.53
N ASP A 373 53.71 -33.35 -9.71
CA ASP A 373 52.76 -34.32 -9.16
C ASP A 373 51.57 -33.95 -8.26
N ARG A 374 50.43 -34.53 -8.65
CA ARG A 374 49.34 -34.97 -7.78
C ARG A 374 49.64 -36.39 -7.32
N ASP A 375 49.73 -36.61 -6.02
CA ASP A 375 49.00 -37.73 -5.40
C ASP A 375 48.78 -37.54 -3.89
N LYS A 376 47.51 -37.76 -3.52
CA LYS A 376 46.95 -38.24 -2.24
C LYS A 376 47.53 -37.72 -0.92
N GLU A 377 46.69 -37.02 -0.15
CA GLU A 377 46.36 -37.34 1.25
C GLU A 377 45.19 -36.43 1.70
N ILE A 378 43.98 -36.99 1.81
CA ILE A 378 43.31 -37.34 3.08
C ILE A 378 43.10 -36.12 3.99
N ILE A 379 41.82 -35.81 4.18
CA ILE A 379 41.25 -34.89 5.15
C ILE A 379 41.75 -35.27 6.55
N GLN A 380 42.63 -34.44 7.14
CA GLN A 380 42.79 -34.35 8.58
C GLN A 380 42.81 -32.88 9.00
N SER A 381 41.81 -32.56 9.81
CA SER A 381 41.75 -31.39 10.69
C SER A 381 43.05 -31.17 11.43
N LYS A 382 43.65 -29.98 11.28
CA LYS A 382 44.64 -29.47 12.22
C LYS A 382 44.54 -27.95 12.33
N GLU A 383 44.24 -27.51 13.54
CA GLU A 383 44.40 -26.15 14.02
C GLU A 383 45.84 -25.68 13.83
N VAL A 384 46.02 -24.45 13.35
CA VAL A 384 47.23 -23.64 13.53
C VAL A 384 46.81 -22.15 13.51
N PRO A 385 47.58 -21.23 14.12
CA PRO A 385 47.11 -20.42 15.23
C PRO A 385 46.92 -18.95 14.82
N GLN A 386 46.12 -18.25 15.61
CA GLN A 386 45.96 -16.80 15.52
C GLN A 386 47.29 -16.07 15.72
N VAL A 387 47.63 -15.22 14.75
CA VAL A 387 48.23 -13.91 15.03
C VAL A 387 47.57 -12.91 14.08
N PHE A 388 46.49 -12.27 14.56
CA PHE A 388 46.03 -10.99 14.02
C PHE A 388 46.07 -10.02 15.19
N SER A 389 46.83 -8.95 15.02
CA SER A 389 46.90 -7.83 15.97
C SER A 389 45.50 -7.24 16.18
N ASP A 390 45.03 -7.27 17.43
CA ASP A 390 43.83 -6.57 17.89
C ASP A 390 43.99 -5.05 17.73
N ASN A 391 43.63 -4.51 16.56
CA ASN A 391 43.23 -3.11 16.44
C ASN A 391 41.77 -3.01 16.89
N THR A 392 41.57 -2.82 18.20
CA THR A 392 40.26 -2.48 18.77
C THR A 392 39.91 -1.05 18.36
N ILE A 393 38.91 -0.91 17.48
CA ILE A 393 38.42 0.39 17.02
C ILE A 393 37.62 1.02 18.17
N ASN A 394 38.09 2.15 18.70
CA ASN A 394 37.38 2.90 19.72
C ASN A 394 36.28 3.78 19.10
N ILE A 395 35.18 4.03 19.84
CA ILE A 395 34.05 4.87 19.42
C ILE A 395 34.47 6.28 19.00
N ASP A 396 35.54 6.82 19.60
CA ASP A 396 36.06 8.16 19.28
C ASP A 396 36.66 8.22 17.86
N ALA A 397 37.29 7.13 17.41
CA ALA A 397 37.79 7.01 16.04
C ALA A 397 36.64 6.91 15.02
N VAL A 398 35.53 6.27 15.38
CA VAL A 398 34.33 6.18 14.54
C VAL A 398 33.62 7.53 14.45
N LYS A 399 33.50 8.26 15.55
CA LYS A 399 32.92 9.62 15.56
C LYS A 399 33.73 10.58 14.70
N THR A 400 35.06 10.49 14.77
CA THR A 400 35.97 11.35 14.00
C THR A 400 35.91 11.05 12.50
N GLY A 401 35.89 9.77 12.11
CA GLY A 401 35.78 9.35 10.71
C GLY A 401 34.36 9.32 10.14
N TRP A 402 33.33 9.71 10.92
CA TRP A 402 31.93 9.57 10.52
C TRP A 402 31.60 10.43 9.30
N VAL A 403 32.16 11.64 9.25
CA VAL A 403 31.98 12.57 8.13
C VAL A 403 32.59 11.99 6.85
N ASP A 404 33.78 11.40 6.94
CA ASP A 404 34.46 10.78 5.80
C ASP A 404 33.68 9.57 5.27
N PHE A 405 33.11 8.77 6.18
CA PHE A 405 32.20 7.68 5.82
C PHE A 405 30.94 8.19 5.12
N LEU A 406 30.31 9.26 5.61
CA LEU A 406 29.13 9.85 4.97
C LEU A 406 29.43 10.41 3.58
N ASN A 407 30.62 10.99 3.39
CA ASN A 407 31.07 11.47 2.09
C ASN A 407 31.31 10.31 1.11
N CYS A 408 32.00 9.25 1.54
CA CYS A 408 32.20 8.04 0.73
C CYS A 408 30.85 7.35 0.38
N MET A 409 29.90 7.34 1.32
CA MET A 409 28.54 6.84 1.07
C MET A 409 27.76 7.71 0.09
N ALA A 410 27.94 9.03 0.11
CA ALA A 410 27.25 9.94 -0.80
C ALA A 410 27.67 9.73 -2.26
N GLU A 411 28.94 9.39 -2.52
CA GLU A 411 29.45 9.06 -3.85
C GLU A 411 28.82 7.79 -4.42
N LYS A 412 28.56 6.78 -3.59
CA LYS A 412 27.98 5.49 -4.03
C LYS A 412 26.44 5.49 -4.00
N ASN A 413 25.82 6.15 -3.02
CA ASN A 413 24.38 6.21 -2.84
C ASN A 413 23.94 7.41 -1.99
N GLY A 414 23.63 8.53 -2.66
CA GLY A 414 23.20 9.77 -2.00
C GLY A 414 21.95 9.64 -1.13
N SER A 415 21.02 8.72 -1.45
CA SER A 415 19.81 8.49 -0.64
C SER A 415 20.13 7.83 0.71
N LEU A 416 21.02 6.83 0.71
CA LEU A 416 21.48 6.20 1.96
C LEU A 416 22.33 7.15 2.80
N ALA A 417 23.19 7.94 2.16
CA ALA A 417 23.96 8.97 2.86
C ALA A 417 23.06 10.02 3.54
N GLY A 418 21.97 10.44 2.87
CA GLY A 418 20.98 11.33 3.45
C GLY A 418 20.28 10.76 4.70
N MET A 419 19.98 9.47 4.69
CA MET A 419 19.44 8.78 5.87
C MET A 419 20.47 8.67 7.00
N LEU A 420 21.72 8.33 6.67
CA LEU A 420 22.81 8.17 7.64
C LEU A 420 23.29 9.51 8.24
N ARG A 421 22.88 10.66 7.69
CA ARG A 421 23.10 11.98 8.31
C ARG A 421 22.20 12.20 9.53
N LEU A 422 21.07 11.50 9.61
CA LEU A 422 20.10 11.63 10.69
C LEU A 422 20.34 10.60 11.80
N VAL A 423 21.47 9.90 11.77
CA VAL A 423 21.84 8.86 12.73
C VAL A 423 23.22 9.15 13.31
N SER A 424 23.46 8.65 14.52
CA SER A 424 24.74 8.85 15.20
C SER A 424 25.28 7.53 15.75
N PRO A 425 26.61 7.31 15.70
CA PRO A 425 27.23 6.15 16.33
C PRO A 425 27.17 6.29 17.86
N VAL A 426 26.64 5.28 18.53
CA VAL A 426 26.39 5.26 19.99
C VAL A 426 27.49 4.47 20.71
N HIS A 427 27.80 3.28 20.21
CA HIS A 427 28.69 2.34 20.88
C HIS A 427 29.36 1.42 19.87
N VAL A 428 30.60 0.99 20.14
CA VAL A 428 31.30 -0.04 19.36
C VAL A 428 31.60 -1.21 20.30
N ASP A 429 31.14 -2.40 19.91
CA ASP A 429 31.47 -3.65 20.58
C ASP A 429 32.26 -4.55 19.62
N GLY A 430 33.58 -4.59 19.79
CA GLY A 430 34.51 -5.30 18.91
C GLY A 430 34.42 -4.83 17.45
N LYS A 431 33.79 -5.64 16.59
CA LYS A 431 33.56 -5.36 15.16
C LYS A 431 32.09 -5.03 14.85
N SER A 432 31.32 -4.60 15.84
CA SER A 432 29.90 -4.25 15.68
C SER A 432 29.63 -2.81 16.13
N LEU A 433 29.16 -1.97 15.21
CA LEU A 433 28.70 -0.61 15.49
C LEU A 433 27.24 -0.61 15.92
N THR A 434 26.94 0.11 16.99
CA THR A 434 25.56 0.47 17.33
C THR A 434 25.29 1.90 16.89
N ILE A 435 24.27 2.08 16.05
CA ILE A 435 23.85 3.38 15.52
C ILE A 435 22.46 3.73 16.08
N SER A 436 22.27 4.98 16.51
CA SER A 436 20.97 5.49 16.97
C SER A 436 20.08 5.92 15.81
N VAL A 437 18.85 5.44 15.78
CA VAL A 437 17.82 5.83 14.81
C VAL A 437 16.58 6.38 15.51
N THR A 438 15.88 7.31 14.87
CA THR A 438 14.75 8.05 15.48
C THR A 438 13.38 7.48 15.11
N SER A 439 13.35 6.47 14.24
CA SER A 439 12.11 5.82 13.80
C SER A 439 12.33 4.35 13.46
N ARG A 440 11.34 3.50 13.76
CA ARG A 440 11.32 2.07 13.39
C ARG A 440 11.44 1.89 11.88
N PHE A 441 10.89 2.81 11.10
CA PHE A 441 11.02 2.81 9.64
C PHE A 441 12.48 2.96 9.18
N GLN A 442 13.28 3.82 9.85
CA GLN A 442 14.70 3.99 9.53
C GLN A 442 15.51 2.74 9.91
N GLN A 443 15.20 2.13 11.06
CA GLN A 443 15.80 0.86 11.50
C GLN A 443 15.60 -0.23 10.45
N GLU A 444 14.34 -0.50 10.09
CA GLU A 444 13.98 -1.55 9.12
C GLU A 444 14.61 -1.29 7.74
N MET A 445 14.69 -0.03 7.32
CA MET A 445 15.24 0.33 6.01
C MET A 445 16.76 0.18 5.95
N LEU A 446 17.49 0.48 7.03
CA LEU A 446 18.94 0.33 7.11
C LEU A 446 19.34 -1.15 7.31
N GLU A 447 18.54 -1.93 8.03
CA GLU A 447 18.84 -3.35 8.33
C GLU A 447 18.43 -4.33 7.22
N ARG A 448 17.80 -3.87 6.13
CA ARG A 448 17.54 -4.70 4.93
C ARG A 448 18.83 -5.23 4.32
N ASP A 449 18.91 -6.54 4.06
CA ASP A 449 20.13 -7.25 3.62
C ASP A 449 20.92 -6.57 2.48
N VAL A 450 20.24 -6.05 1.46
CA VAL A 450 20.90 -5.38 0.32
C VAL A 450 21.55 -4.06 0.73
N LYS A 451 20.86 -3.26 1.56
CA LYS A 451 21.35 -1.95 2.02
C LYS A 451 22.39 -2.12 3.12
N LYS A 452 22.16 -3.07 4.02
CA LYS A 452 23.08 -3.44 5.10
C LYS A 452 24.44 -3.86 4.54
N LYS A 453 24.49 -4.75 3.54
CA LYS A 453 25.74 -5.14 2.87
C LYS A 453 26.47 -3.95 2.25
N VAL A 454 25.76 -3.04 1.58
CA VAL A 454 26.38 -1.86 0.96
C VAL A 454 27.00 -0.93 2.00
N ILE A 455 26.32 -0.76 3.14
CA ILE A 455 26.79 0.03 4.28
C ILE A 455 28.03 -0.63 4.91
N GLU A 456 27.96 -1.93 5.21
CA GLU A 456 29.08 -2.69 5.79
C GLU A 456 30.30 -2.73 4.86
N GLU A 457 30.10 -2.83 3.54
CA GLU A 457 31.18 -2.69 2.54
C GLU A 457 31.84 -1.31 2.58
N GLN A 458 31.09 -0.23 2.83
CA GLN A 458 31.69 1.11 2.92
C GLN A 458 32.32 1.36 4.29
N MET A 459 31.72 0.87 5.37
CA MET A 459 32.34 0.86 6.70
C MET A 459 33.68 0.09 6.67
N ALA A 460 33.74 -1.01 5.91
CA ALA A 460 34.96 -1.79 5.73
C ALA A 460 36.12 -1.03 5.09
N LYS A 461 35.84 -0.02 4.25
CA LYS A 461 36.87 0.82 3.64
C LYS A 461 37.42 1.88 4.59
N VAL A 462 36.59 2.37 5.51
CA VAL A 462 36.95 3.47 6.42
C VAL A 462 37.58 2.93 7.70
N TRP A 463 37.01 1.86 8.27
CA TRP A 463 37.41 1.34 9.58
C TRP A 463 37.80 -0.15 9.56
N GLY A 464 37.78 -0.83 8.41
CA GLY A 464 37.99 -2.28 8.34
C GLY A 464 36.71 -3.09 8.60
N PRO A 465 36.76 -4.43 8.43
CA PRO A 465 35.57 -5.28 8.39
C PRO A 465 34.73 -5.16 9.66
N MET A 466 33.55 -4.56 9.53
CA MET A 466 32.69 -4.15 10.62
C MET A 466 31.23 -4.33 10.23
N THR A 467 30.44 -4.79 11.19
CA THR A 467 28.98 -4.92 11.08
C THR A 467 28.30 -3.77 11.83
N PHE A 468 27.02 -3.55 11.58
CA PHE A 468 26.25 -2.60 12.41
C PHE A 468 24.88 -3.13 12.82
N LYS A 469 24.36 -2.53 13.89
CA LYS A 469 23.01 -2.71 14.45
C LYS A 469 22.41 -1.34 14.76
N CYS A 470 21.09 -1.22 14.63
CA CYS A 470 20.36 -0.01 14.93
C CYS A 470 19.66 -0.11 16.29
N VAL A 471 19.62 0.99 17.04
CA VAL A 471 18.86 1.12 18.30
C VAL A 471 17.98 2.37 18.24
N LEU A 472 16.73 2.25 18.69
CA LEU A 472 15.78 3.36 18.74
C LEU A 472 16.10 4.32 19.88
N THR A 473 16.10 5.62 19.57
CA THR A 473 16.28 6.69 20.55
C THR A 473 15.32 7.85 20.29
N ASP A 474 14.73 8.41 21.34
CA ASP A 474 13.76 9.52 21.25
C ASP A 474 14.40 10.91 21.01
N LYS A 475 15.73 11.01 20.94
CA LYS A 475 16.46 12.25 20.69
C LYS A 475 17.19 12.22 19.35
N VAL A 476 16.99 13.26 18.54
CA VAL A 476 17.79 13.52 17.33
C VAL A 476 19.17 14.00 17.79
N ILE A 477 20.18 13.14 17.75
CA ILE A 477 21.57 13.55 17.93
C ILE A 477 22.09 13.93 16.53
N ARG A 478 22.48 15.19 16.34
CA ARG A 478 23.11 15.62 15.08
C ARG A 478 24.62 15.43 15.21
N THR A 479 25.23 14.82 14.20
CA THR A 479 26.67 14.52 14.15
C THR A 479 27.47 15.61 13.44
N GLU A 480 26.94 16.84 13.35
CA GLU A 480 27.71 18.00 12.94
C GLU A 480 28.37 18.62 14.19
N PRO A 481 29.65 19.05 14.12
CA PRO A 481 30.27 19.74 15.24
C PRO A 481 29.47 21.00 15.57
N GLU A 482 29.14 21.20 16.85
CA GLU A 482 28.60 22.46 17.35
C GLU A 482 29.57 23.57 16.92
N LYS A 483 29.09 24.51 16.10
CA LYS A 483 29.76 25.81 16.03
C LYS A 483 29.48 26.48 17.37
N GLU A 484 30.53 26.72 18.15
CA GLU A 484 30.46 27.54 19.34
C GLU A 484 29.93 28.92 18.93
N ASP A 485 28.62 29.15 19.14
CA ASP A 485 28.10 30.50 19.21
C ASP A 485 28.62 31.09 20.52
N GLU A 486 29.75 31.81 20.43
CA GLU A 486 30.20 32.75 21.44
C GLU A 486 29.13 33.83 21.62
N ASN A 487 28.06 33.53 22.36
CA ASN A 487 27.18 34.46 23.07
C ASN A 487 25.99 33.67 23.62
N ILE A 488 26.13 33.09 24.81
CA ILE A 488 25.16 33.10 25.92
C ILE A 488 25.92 32.48 27.10
N SER A 489 26.77 33.30 27.72
CA SER A 489 27.22 33.05 29.08
C SER A 489 26.18 33.62 30.04
N GLN A 490 25.82 32.81 31.04
CA GLN A 490 25.13 33.18 32.28
C GLN A 490 23.66 33.64 32.16
N VAL A 491 22.72 32.74 32.48
CA VAL A 491 21.85 32.92 33.67
C VAL A 491 21.49 31.54 34.21
N THR A 492 22.13 31.18 35.32
CA THR A 492 21.64 30.18 36.26
C THR A 492 20.58 30.83 37.15
N GLY A 493 19.39 30.24 37.25
CA GLY A 493 18.37 30.68 38.21
C GLY A 493 16.96 30.44 37.70
N GLY A 494 16.34 29.37 38.19
CA GLY A 494 14.95 29.07 37.87
C GLY A 494 14.01 30.12 38.46
N VAL A 495 12.97 30.49 37.70
CA VAL A 495 11.73 31.06 38.24
C VAL A 495 10.57 30.69 37.31
N ASP A 496 9.64 29.91 37.84
CA ASP A 496 8.24 29.87 37.42
C ASP A 496 7.65 31.28 37.50
N THR A 497 7.45 31.96 36.37
CA THR A 497 6.39 32.98 36.26
C THR A 497 6.19 33.43 34.82
N ILE A 498 4.91 33.55 34.47
CA ILE A 498 4.34 33.96 33.17
C ILE A 498 4.92 35.30 32.65
N GLN A 499 5.54 36.11 33.52
CA GLN A 499 6.23 37.36 33.14
C GLN A 499 7.49 37.16 32.28
N GLY A 500 8.24 36.06 32.46
CA GLY A 500 9.45 35.80 31.67
C GLY A 500 9.16 35.53 30.20
N VAL A 501 8.04 34.87 29.92
CA VAL A 501 7.59 34.54 28.56
C VAL A 501 7.09 35.80 27.83
N MET A 502 6.41 36.72 28.53
CA MET A 502 5.94 37.97 27.95
C MET A 502 7.09 38.93 27.59
N SER A 503 8.11 39.02 28.45
CA SER A 503 9.33 39.79 28.16
C SER A 503 10.14 39.23 26.98
N ALA A 504 10.09 37.92 26.74
CA ALA A 504 10.74 37.30 25.59
C ALA A 504 9.95 37.54 24.29
N ALA A 505 8.62 37.56 24.37
CA ALA A 505 7.73 37.82 23.23
C ALA A 505 7.82 39.28 22.74
N GLU A 506 7.89 40.28 23.65
CA GLU A 506 8.07 41.69 23.26
C GLU A 506 9.41 41.96 22.55
N LYS A 507 10.47 41.25 22.93
CA LYS A 507 11.79 41.36 22.28
C LYS A 507 11.84 40.74 20.88
N ILE A 508 11.02 39.73 20.60
CA ILE A 508 11.02 39.03 19.31
C ILE A 508 10.04 39.68 18.34
N PHE A 509 8.89 40.17 18.83
CA PHE A 509 7.81 40.62 17.97
C PHE A 509 7.57 42.14 17.96
N GLY A 510 8.19 42.91 18.87
CA GLY A 510 8.17 44.38 18.86
C GLY A 510 6.77 45.00 18.81
N ASN A 511 6.22 45.32 19.99
CA ASN A 511 4.91 45.96 20.26
C ASN A 511 3.69 45.49 19.45
#